data_AF-U6KN13-F1
#
_entry.id   AF-U6KN13-F1
#
_cell.length_a   1.000
_cell.length_b   1.000
_cell.length_c   1.000
_cell.angle_alpha   90.00
_cell.angle_beta   90.00
_cell.angle_gamma   90.00
#
_symmetry.space_group_name_H-M   'P 1'
#
loop_
_entity.id
_entity.type
_entity.pdbx_description
1 polymer ?
#
loop_
_entity_poly.entity_id
_entity_poly.type
_entity_poly.pdbx_seq_one_letter_code
_entity_poly.pdbx_strand_id
1 'polypeptide(L)'
;MRNKESEATASRRAVKTLIIDNYDSFTYNLYQMISVANGTAPAVVYNDAFGGDWAKVCAAFPEIDNIVVSPGPGTPENPRDFGLSAAALSCTSRPVLGVCLGHQGLGHLLGARVRVS
;
A
#
# COMPACT_ATOMS: atom_id res chain seq x y z
N MET A 1 -20.96 37.53 -18.91
CA MET A 1 -21.22 36.48 -17.90
C MET A 1 -20.38 35.22 -18.15
N ARG A 2 -19.08 35.38 -18.39
CA ARG A 2 -18.07 34.31 -18.33
C ARG A 2 -17.04 34.81 -17.33
N ASN A 3 -16.47 33.92 -16.51
CA ASN A 3 -15.43 34.14 -15.48
C ASN A 3 -15.89 33.77 -14.05
N LYS A 4 -16.35 32.53 -13.83
CA LYS A 4 -16.36 31.92 -12.49
C LYS A 4 -15.96 30.44 -12.44
N GLU A 5 -15.76 29.75 -13.57
CA GLU A 5 -15.41 28.32 -13.58
C GLU A 5 -13.91 28.02 -13.69
N SER A 6 -13.03 29.02 -13.90
CA SER A 6 -11.60 28.77 -14.19
C SER A 6 -10.65 28.85 -13.00
N GLU A 7 -11.13 28.87 -11.74
CA GLU A 7 -10.26 28.99 -10.55
C GLU A 7 -10.34 27.80 -9.57
N ALA A 8 -11.10 26.74 -9.87
CA ALA A 8 -11.38 25.66 -8.91
C ALA A 8 -10.57 24.36 -9.11
N THR A 9 -9.39 24.41 -9.73
CA THR A 9 -8.44 23.28 -9.70
C THR A 9 -7.04 23.80 -9.45
N ALA A 10 -6.77 24.24 -8.22
CA ALA A 10 -5.39 24.21 -7.75
C ALA A 10 -4.87 22.80 -8.01
N SER A 11 -3.86 22.67 -8.87
CA SER A 11 -3.27 21.39 -9.27
C SER A 11 -2.93 20.61 -8.01
N ARG A 12 -3.78 19.64 -7.63
CA ARG A 12 -3.50 18.77 -6.50
C ARG A 12 -2.26 17.99 -6.87
N ARG A 13 -1.19 18.16 -6.10
CA ARG A 13 0.05 17.39 -6.28
C ARG A 13 -0.31 15.91 -6.37
N ALA A 14 0.19 15.23 -7.39
CA ALA A 14 0.00 13.80 -7.54
C ALA A 14 0.50 13.06 -6.29
N VAL A 15 -0.31 12.12 -5.80
CA VAL A 15 -0.02 11.34 -4.59
C VAL A 15 0.81 10.12 -4.97
N LYS A 16 2.00 9.98 -4.37
CA LYS A 16 2.92 8.87 -4.65
C LYS A 16 2.61 7.68 -3.74
N THR A 17 2.05 6.63 -4.31
CA THR A 17 1.68 5.41 -3.57
C THR A 17 2.70 4.30 -3.78
N LEU A 18 3.03 3.57 -2.70
CA LEU A 18 3.73 2.29 -2.77
C LEU A 18 2.74 1.16 -2.50
N ILE A 19 2.65 0.19 -3.41
CA ILE A 19 1.94 -1.06 -3.20
C ILE A 19 2.95 -2.13 -2.76
N ILE A 20 2.66 -2.82 -1.66
CA ILE A 20 3.33 -4.06 -1.27
C ILE A 20 2.46 -5.22 -1.75
N ASP A 21 2.97 -5.94 -2.74
CA ASP A 21 2.31 -7.08 -3.38
C ASP A 21 2.63 -8.37 -2.62
N ASN A 22 1.60 -9.01 -2.07
CA ASN A 22 1.68 -10.32 -1.43
C ASN A 22 1.42 -11.45 -2.45
N TYR A 23 1.88 -11.30 -3.68
CA TYR A 23 1.75 -12.27 -4.79
C TYR A 23 0.30 -12.54 -5.21
N ASP A 24 -0.48 -11.49 -5.42
CA ASP A 24 -1.89 -11.60 -5.82
C ASP A 24 -2.16 -10.92 -7.18
N SER A 25 -2.93 -11.57 -8.04
CA SER A 25 -3.27 -11.02 -9.35
C SER A 25 -4.16 -9.76 -9.26
N PHE A 26 -4.90 -9.57 -8.15
CA PHE A 26 -5.67 -8.35 -7.89
C PHE A 26 -4.80 -7.13 -7.62
N THR A 27 -3.50 -7.27 -7.37
CA THR A 27 -2.57 -6.15 -7.26
C THR A 27 -2.60 -5.26 -8.51
N TYR A 28 -2.78 -5.84 -9.71
CA TYR A 28 -2.91 -5.03 -10.94
C TYR A 28 -4.21 -4.22 -11.00
N ASN A 29 -5.31 -4.73 -10.43
CA ASN A 29 -6.54 -3.95 -10.34
C ASN A 29 -6.32 -2.74 -9.41
N LEU A 30 -5.64 -2.93 -8.28
CA LEU A 30 -5.26 -1.83 -7.39
C LEU A 30 -4.35 -0.82 -8.10
N TYR A 31 -3.33 -1.29 -8.80
CA TYR A 31 -2.42 -0.44 -9.58
C TYR A 31 -3.17 0.48 -10.55
N GLN A 32 -4.10 -0.07 -11.34
CA GLN A 32 -4.86 0.72 -12.32
C GLN A 32 -5.77 1.74 -11.63
N MET A 33 -6.51 1.32 -10.60
CA MET A 33 -7.40 2.22 -9.86
C MET A 33 -6.65 3.37 -9.18
N ILE A 34 -5.51 3.07 -8.56
CA ILE A 34 -4.66 4.08 -7.91
C ILE A 34 -4.03 5.02 -8.95
N SER A 35 -3.60 4.49 -10.09
CA SER A 35 -3.05 5.30 -11.19
C SER A 35 -4.05 6.35 -11.68
N VAL A 36 -5.31 5.94 -11.87
CA VAL A 36 -6.40 6.83 -12.27
C VAL A 36 -6.73 7.83 -11.17
N ALA A 37 -6.86 7.38 -9.91
CA ALA A 37 -7.24 8.23 -8.80
C ALA A 37 -6.18 9.30 -8.46
N ASN A 38 -4.90 8.96 -8.56
CA ASN A 38 -3.80 9.84 -8.18
C ASN A 38 -3.19 10.60 -9.37
N GLY A 39 -3.56 10.26 -10.61
CA GLY A 39 -2.95 10.80 -11.83
C GLY A 39 -1.48 10.39 -12.02
N THR A 40 -0.99 9.42 -11.24
CA THR A 40 0.38 8.89 -11.33
C THR A 40 0.38 7.43 -10.91
N ALA A 41 1.21 6.63 -11.58
CA ALA A 41 1.32 5.20 -11.28
C ALA A 41 1.96 4.96 -9.91
N PRO A 42 1.46 4.00 -9.12
CA PRO A 42 2.12 3.59 -7.89
C PRO A 42 3.40 2.79 -8.19
N ALA A 43 4.36 2.84 -7.27
CA ALA A 43 5.44 1.86 -7.23
C ALA A 43 4.91 0.54 -6.66
N VAL A 44 5.46 -0.60 -7.10
CA VAL A 44 5.08 -1.93 -6.60
C VAL A 44 6.34 -2.69 -6.19
N VAL A 45 6.30 -3.32 -5.03
CA VAL A 45 7.35 -4.22 -4.52
C VAL A 45 6.71 -5.47 -3.93
N TYR A 46 7.38 -6.62 -4.04
CA TYR A 46 6.91 -7.83 -3.38
C TYR A 46 7.13 -7.76 -1.87
N ASN A 47 6.34 -8.54 -1.13
CA ASN A 47 6.39 -8.64 0.34
C ASN A 47 7.72 -9.22 0.89
N ASP A 48 8.61 -9.71 0.05
CA ASP A 48 9.94 -10.22 0.39
C ASP A 48 11.08 -9.36 -0.18
N ALA A 49 10.73 -8.28 -0.89
CA ALA A 49 11.68 -7.34 -1.46
C ALA A 49 12.59 -6.75 -0.37
N PHE A 50 13.82 -6.39 -0.77
CA PHE A 50 14.85 -5.86 0.13
C PHE A 50 15.20 -6.78 1.33
N GLY A 51 14.83 -8.07 1.26
CA GLY A 51 15.01 -9.01 2.36
C GLY A 51 14.09 -8.72 3.55
N GLY A 52 12.93 -8.10 3.33
CA GLY A 52 11.98 -7.71 4.38
C GLY A 52 12.39 -6.48 5.20
N ASP A 53 13.45 -5.79 4.80
CA ASP A 53 13.98 -4.63 5.53
C ASP A 53 13.25 -3.33 5.13
N TRP A 54 12.38 -2.85 6.01
CA TRP A 54 11.60 -1.64 5.82
C TRP A 54 12.46 -0.36 5.69
N ALA A 55 13.63 -0.31 6.34
CA ALA A 55 14.50 0.86 6.25
C ALA A 55 15.08 1.01 4.84
N LYS A 56 15.42 -0.11 4.18
CA LYS A 56 15.85 -0.11 2.78
C LYS A 56 14.74 0.34 1.83
N VAL A 57 13.49 -0.07 2.10
CA VAL A 57 12.33 0.44 1.34
C VAL A 57 12.18 1.95 1.50
N CYS A 58 12.27 2.46 2.73
CA CYS A 58 12.20 3.92 2.96
C CYS A 58 13.31 4.68 2.24
N ALA A 59 14.53 4.13 2.18
CA ALA A 59 15.64 4.72 1.45
C ALA A 59 15.46 4.67 -0.07
N ALA A 60 14.89 3.59 -0.61
CA ALA A 60 14.60 3.45 -2.03
C ALA A 60 13.43 4.32 -2.49
N PHE A 61 12.47 4.59 -1.61
CA PHE A 61 11.25 5.33 -1.90
C PHE A 61 11.03 6.50 -0.93
N PRO A 62 11.92 7.52 -0.92
CA PRO A 62 11.88 8.59 0.10
C PRO A 62 10.63 9.47 0.00
N GLU A 63 10.05 9.60 -1.19
CA GLU A 63 8.94 10.52 -1.49
C GLU A 63 7.55 9.86 -1.48
N ILE A 64 7.40 8.63 -0.97
CA ILE A 64 6.06 7.99 -0.90
C ILE A 64 5.18 8.69 0.14
N ASP A 65 3.94 8.95 -0.25
CA ASP A 65 2.94 9.63 0.54
C ASP A 65 2.05 8.66 1.33
N ASN A 66 1.80 7.47 0.77
CA ASN A 66 1.01 6.41 1.40
C ASN A 66 1.42 5.03 0.91
N ILE A 67 0.92 4.02 1.62
CA ILE A 67 1.19 2.62 1.36
C ILE A 67 -0.13 1.88 1.17
N VAL A 68 -0.15 0.94 0.24
CA VAL A 68 -1.24 -0.03 0.06
C VAL A 68 -0.65 -1.42 0.22
N VAL A 69 -1.22 -2.21 1.12
CA VAL A 69 -0.87 -3.64 1.27
C VAL A 69 -1.93 -4.45 0.55
N SER A 70 -1.51 -5.18 -0.48
CA SER A 70 -2.41 -5.91 -1.37
C SER A 70 -3.10 -7.09 -0.68
N PRO A 71 -4.11 -7.69 -1.32
CA PRO A 71 -4.51 -9.07 -1.06
C PRO A 71 -3.34 -10.04 -1.27
N GLY A 72 -3.54 -11.29 -0.84
CA GLY A 72 -2.59 -12.37 -1.07
C GLY A 72 -3.09 -13.68 -0.46
N PRO A 73 -2.51 -14.80 -0.88
CA PRO A 73 -2.70 -16.08 -0.20
C PRO A 73 -2.01 -16.07 1.17
N GLY A 74 -2.35 -17.06 1.99
CA GLY A 74 -1.67 -17.29 3.26
C GLY A 74 -2.26 -16.50 4.42
N THR A 75 -1.42 -16.20 5.41
CA THR A 75 -1.86 -15.68 6.71
C THR A 75 -0.93 -14.57 7.21
N PRO A 76 -1.44 -13.54 7.91
CA PRO A 76 -0.60 -12.48 8.46
C PRO A 76 0.39 -12.97 9.53
N GLU A 77 0.13 -14.14 10.14
CA GLU A 77 1.02 -14.80 11.09
C GLU A 77 2.31 -15.34 10.44
N ASN A 78 2.30 -15.62 9.14
CA ASN A 78 3.42 -16.22 8.43
C ASN A 78 4.32 -15.14 7.81
N PRO A 79 5.57 -14.96 8.27
CA PRO A 79 6.48 -13.95 7.71
C PRO A 79 6.82 -14.16 6.23
N ARG A 80 6.67 -15.38 5.69
CA ARG A 80 6.85 -15.61 4.25
C ARG A 80 5.71 -15.04 3.42
N ASP A 81 4.50 -15.05 3.96
CA ASP A 81 3.30 -14.57 3.27
C ASP A 81 3.11 -13.06 3.49
N PHE A 82 3.70 -12.49 4.55
CA PHE A 82 3.37 -11.14 4.99
C PHE A 82 4.55 -10.34 5.59
N GLY A 83 5.80 -10.73 5.37
CA GLY A 83 6.98 -10.18 6.05
C GLY A 83 7.15 -8.66 5.94
N LEU A 84 7.42 -8.15 4.73
CA LEU A 84 7.58 -6.70 4.52
C LEU A 84 6.26 -5.96 4.79
N SER A 85 5.12 -6.59 4.51
CA SER A 85 3.79 -6.04 4.79
C SER A 85 3.60 -5.76 6.28
N ALA A 86 3.98 -6.70 7.17
CA ALA A 86 3.94 -6.51 8.61
C ALA A 86 4.89 -5.38 9.07
N ALA A 87 6.09 -5.32 8.49
CA ALA A 87 7.06 -4.27 8.78
C ALA A 87 6.54 -2.89 8.36
N ALA A 88 5.94 -2.79 7.17
CA ALA A 88 5.34 -1.55 6.68
C ALA A 88 4.21 -1.08 7.60
N LEU A 89 3.32 -1.98 8.02
CA LEU A 89 2.20 -1.66 8.91
C LEU A 89 2.64 -1.23 10.32
N SER A 90 3.77 -1.75 10.80
CA SER A 90 4.25 -1.49 12.17
C SER A 90 5.19 -0.29 12.27
N CYS A 91 5.98 -0.04 11.23
CA CYS A 91 7.11 0.90 11.29
C CYS A 91 6.85 2.22 10.54
N THR A 92 5.79 2.30 9.75
CA THR A 92 5.49 3.52 8.98
C THR A 92 4.68 4.53 9.79
N SER A 93 4.96 5.82 9.58
CA SER A 93 4.09 6.93 10.00
C SER A 93 3.12 7.38 8.90
N ARG A 94 3.20 6.77 7.72
CA ARG A 94 2.40 7.14 6.54
C ARG A 94 1.04 6.45 6.60
N PRO A 95 -0.02 7.05 6.02
CA PRO A 95 -1.31 6.37 5.87
C PRO A 95 -1.16 5.04 5.14
N VAL A 96 -1.84 4.00 5.66
CA VAL A 96 -1.86 2.67 5.05
C VAL A 96 -3.28 2.22 4.77
N LEU A 97 -3.50 1.68 3.57
CA LEU A 97 -4.70 0.94 3.20
C LEU A 97 -4.36 -0.54 3.06
N GLY A 98 -4.90 -1.38 3.93
CA GLY A 98 -4.80 -2.84 3.79
C GLY A 98 -6.02 -3.41 3.08
N VAL A 99 -5.82 -4.28 2.09
CA VAL A 99 -6.89 -4.96 1.33
C VAL A 99 -6.81 -6.47 1.55
N CYS A 100 -7.92 -7.11 1.93
CA CYS A 100 -7.98 -8.55 2.23
C CYS A 100 -6.88 -8.99 3.22
N LEU A 101 -5.85 -9.73 2.79
CA LEU A 101 -4.70 -10.09 3.63
C LEU A 101 -4.05 -8.86 4.28
N GLY A 102 -3.94 -7.74 3.56
CA GLY A 102 -3.48 -6.47 4.13
C GLY A 102 -4.38 -5.95 5.27
N HIS A 103 -5.69 -6.10 5.16
CA HIS A 103 -6.65 -5.73 6.21
C HIS A 103 -6.59 -6.68 7.40
N GLN A 104 -6.46 -7.98 7.13
CA GLN A 104 -6.24 -9.01 8.14
C GLN A 104 -4.97 -8.74 8.93
N GLY A 105 -3.88 -8.36 8.25
CA GLY A 105 -2.61 -7.97 8.88
C GLY A 105 -2.77 -6.79 9.84
N LEU A 106 -3.50 -5.74 9.46
CA LEU A 106 -3.83 -4.63 10.36
C LEU A 106 -4.55 -5.12 11.62
N GLY A 107 -5.57 -5.97 11.46
CA GLY A 107 -6.27 -6.57 12.60
C GLY A 107 -5.35 -7.40 13.48
N HIS A 108 -4.58 -8.31 12.88
CA HIS A 108 -3.65 -9.21 13.56
C HIS A 108 -2.63 -8.42 14.41
N LEU A 109 -1.98 -7.40 13.82
CA LEU A 109 -0.99 -6.57 14.50
C LEU A 109 -1.57 -5.75 15.66
N LEU A 110 -2.87 -5.44 15.60
CA LEU A 110 -3.62 -4.78 16.68
C LEU A 110 -4.25 -5.78 17.67
N GLY A 111 -3.92 -7.07 17.59
CA GLY A 111 -4.35 -8.10 18.52
C GLY A 111 -5.70 -8.75 18.19
N ALA A 112 -6.30 -8.47 17.03
CA ALA A 112 -7.49 -9.18 16.58
C ALA A 112 -7.15 -10.62 16.18
N ARG A 113 -8.06 -11.55 16.49
CA ARG A 113 -7.95 -12.93 16.02
C ARG A 113 -8.48 -13.03 14.59
N VAL A 114 -7.58 -13.22 13.63
CA VAL A 114 -7.94 -13.50 12.24
C VAL A 114 -8.14 -15.01 12.08
N ARG A 115 -9.24 -15.41 11.44
CA ARG A 115 -9.46 -16.80 11.04
C ARG A 115 -9.46 -16.86 9.53
N VAL A 116 -8.59 -17.68 8.98
CA VAL A 116 -8.58 -18.02 7.56
C VAL A 116 -9.37 -19.31 7.45
N SER A 117 -10.54 -19.26 6.80
CA SER A 117 -11.44 -20.40 6.61
C SER A 117 -11.00 -21.28 5.45
#